data_AF-A0A1I8BZS7-F1
#
_entry.id   AF-A0A1I8BZS7-F1
#
_cell.length_a   1.000
_cell.length_b   1.000
_cell.length_c   1.000
_cell.angle_alpha   90.00
_cell.angle_beta   90.00
_cell.angle_gamma   90.00
#
_symmetry.space_group_name_H-M   'P 1'
#
loop_
_entity.id
_entity.type
_entity.pdbx_description
1 polymer ?
#
loop_
_entity_poly.entity_id
_entity_poly.type
_entity_poly.pdbx_seq_one_letter_code
_entity_poly.pdbx_strand_id
1 'polypeptide(L)'
;MKLRSFLSCLFNDDGQDSVGTSFDPDERWSNVYREREKNSIYKWVGIRTGGELISVYEKEGEEGVLSFAQEKIESSLYNDGQSPQLIKFADYVRWKKSVNIEFGISDEKEDFNEAKSSFREHEAQWRLNKRGVEGETLIHLLLTREEPVCQEIARILINKYPGLAKDIYLGEDLFG
;
A
#
# COMPACT_ATOMS: atom_id res chain seq x y z
N MET A 1 44.23 10.28 49.23
CA MET A 1 43.70 9.04 49.86
C MET A 1 42.44 9.46 50.61
N LYS A 2 41.21 8.95 50.43
CA LYS A 2 40.71 7.66 49.95
C LYS A 2 39.24 7.93 49.54
N LEU A 3 38.83 7.67 48.31
CA LEU A 3 37.40 7.56 47.96
C LEU A 3 36.92 6.17 48.40
N ARG A 4 35.81 6.11 49.14
CA ARG A 4 35.01 4.89 49.30
C ARG A 4 33.52 5.24 49.18
N SER A 5 32.91 4.58 48.20
CA SER A 5 31.50 4.27 48.00
C SER A 5 30.78 3.90 49.31
N PHE A 6 29.48 4.18 49.43
CA PHE A 6 28.43 3.15 49.55
C PHE A 6 27.01 3.76 49.53
N LEU A 7 26.08 2.97 48.98
CA LEU A 7 24.68 3.23 48.67
C LEU A 7 23.79 3.57 49.88
N SER A 8 22.67 4.25 49.62
CA SER A 8 21.37 3.88 50.19
C SER A 8 20.24 4.30 49.24
N CYS A 9 19.43 3.32 48.84
CA CYS A 9 18.09 3.47 48.30
C CYS A 9 17.24 4.40 49.18
N LEU A 10 16.26 5.07 48.57
CA LEU A 10 14.87 5.04 49.03
C LEU A 10 13.96 5.29 47.81
N PHE A 11 13.17 4.26 47.51
CA PHE A 11 11.96 4.31 46.69
C PHE A 11 11.04 5.43 47.16
N ASN A 12 10.40 6.11 46.22
CA ASN A 12 8.97 6.41 46.30
C ASN A 12 8.46 6.54 44.87
N ASP A 13 7.80 5.45 44.47
CA ASP A 13 6.83 5.37 43.39
C ASP A 13 5.53 5.98 43.92
N ASP A 14 4.88 6.81 43.12
CA ASP A 14 3.43 6.89 43.04
C ASP A 14 3.13 7.62 41.72
N GLY A 15 3.16 6.81 40.65
CA GLY A 15 2.73 7.20 39.32
C GLY A 15 1.27 7.65 39.30
N GLN A 16 1.05 8.87 38.81
CA GLN A 16 -0.21 9.22 38.17
C GLN A 16 -0.14 8.77 36.72
N ASP A 17 -0.80 7.64 36.41
CA ASP A 17 -1.03 7.17 35.06
C ASP A 17 -1.95 8.15 34.31
N SER A 18 -1.36 9.15 33.68
CA SER A 18 -1.97 9.79 32.51
C SER A 18 -1.77 8.85 31.33
N VAL A 19 -2.81 8.12 30.93
CA VAL A 19 -2.86 7.41 29.64
C VAL A 19 -2.87 8.46 28.53
N GLY A 20 -1.68 8.99 28.22
CA GLY A 20 -1.41 9.66 26.96
C GLY A 20 -1.17 8.57 25.94
N THR A 21 -2.05 8.42 24.97
CA THR A 21 -1.77 7.68 23.74
C THR A 21 -0.66 8.44 23.01
N SER A 22 0.59 8.18 23.40
CA SER A 22 1.76 8.69 22.72
C SER A 22 1.81 8.01 21.35
N PHE A 23 1.55 8.77 20.31
CA PHE A 23 1.84 8.39 18.93
C PHE A 23 3.34 8.05 18.85
N ASP A 24 3.67 6.77 18.76
CA ASP A 24 5.04 6.30 18.56
C ASP A 24 5.30 6.19 17.04
N PRO A 25 6.15 7.07 16.46
CA PRO A 25 6.51 6.98 15.05
C PRO A 25 7.09 5.62 14.67
N ASP A 26 7.76 4.94 15.59
CA ASP A 26 8.38 3.63 15.35
C ASP A 26 7.33 2.52 15.25
N GLU A 27 6.21 2.65 15.96
CA GLU A 27 5.06 1.73 15.88
C GLU A 27 4.35 1.87 14.52
N ARG A 28 4.15 3.10 14.04
CA ARG A 28 3.57 3.34 12.71
C ARG A 28 4.44 2.74 11.61
N TRP A 29 5.75 2.94 11.66
CA TRP A 29 6.67 2.37 10.68
C TRP A 29 6.71 0.84 10.74
N SER A 30 6.65 0.26 11.94
CA SER A 30 6.57 -1.20 12.12
C SER A 30 5.30 -1.80 11.51
N ASN A 31 4.17 -1.11 11.64
CA ASN A 31 2.89 -1.54 11.04
C ASN A 31 2.90 -1.43 9.52
N VAL A 32 3.41 -0.32 8.96
CA VAL A 32 3.59 -0.12 7.51
C VAL A 32 4.44 -1.23 6.90
N TYR A 33 5.55 -1.57 7.55
CA TYR A 33 6.42 -2.64 7.08
C TYR A 33 5.71 -4.00 7.07
N ARG A 34 4.97 -4.31 8.14
CA ARG A 34 4.20 -5.57 8.26
C ARG A 34 3.13 -5.71 7.17
N GLU A 35 2.34 -4.67 6.90
CA GLU A 35 1.29 -4.75 5.88
C GLU A 35 1.88 -4.80 4.46
N ARG A 36 3.03 -4.14 4.23
CA ARG A 36 3.79 -4.26 2.98
C ARG A 36 4.23 -5.71 2.73
N GLU A 37 4.65 -6.44 3.76
CA GLU A 37 5.03 -7.86 3.61
C GLU A 37 3.84 -8.78 3.27
N LYS A 38 2.63 -8.44 3.74
CA LYS A 38 1.42 -9.23 3.42
C LYS A 38 0.90 -8.96 2.01
N ASN A 39 1.13 -7.77 1.48
CA ASN A 39 0.57 -7.39 0.19
C ASN A 39 1.36 -8.01 -0.97
N SER A 40 0.66 -8.82 -1.76
CA SER A 40 1.28 -9.62 -2.82
C SER A 40 1.91 -8.79 -3.94
N ILE A 41 1.45 -7.56 -4.18
CA ILE A 41 1.98 -6.73 -5.28
C ILE A 41 3.47 -6.42 -5.11
N TYR A 42 3.96 -6.22 -3.88
CA TYR A 42 5.38 -5.95 -3.63
C TYR A 42 6.25 -7.16 -3.86
N LYS A 43 5.72 -8.37 -3.61
CA LYS A 43 6.40 -9.62 -3.95
C LYS A 43 6.41 -9.87 -5.46
N TRP A 44 5.32 -9.54 -6.15
CA TRP A 44 5.21 -9.76 -7.59
C TRP A 44 6.13 -8.83 -8.39
N VAL A 45 6.21 -7.54 -8.02
CA VAL A 45 7.07 -6.57 -8.71
C VAL A 45 8.50 -6.56 -8.16
N GLY A 46 8.67 -6.83 -6.86
CA GLY A 46 9.95 -6.61 -6.18
C GLY A 46 10.17 -5.11 -5.88
N ILE A 47 10.67 -4.80 -4.69
CA ILE A 47 10.81 -3.41 -4.20
C ILE A 47 12.00 -2.68 -4.85
N ARG A 48 13.10 -3.38 -5.11
CA ARG A 48 14.32 -2.79 -5.69
C ARG A 48 14.89 -3.60 -6.85
N THR A 49 14.79 -4.92 -6.77
CA THR A 49 15.28 -5.87 -7.76
C THR A 49 14.42 -7.13 -7.72
N GLY A 50 14.52 -7.95 -8.78
CA GLY A 50 13.77 -9.19 -8.88
C GLY A 50 12.27 -8.95 -9.01
N GLY A 51 11.46 -9.84 -8.46
CA GLY A 51 10.01 -9.84 -8.60
C GLY A 51 9.55 -11.07 -9.35
N GLU A 52 8.54 -11.75 -8.80
CA GLU A 52 8.01 -12.98 -9.38
C GLU A 52 7.55 -12.78 -10.82
N LEU A 53 6.92 -11.64 -11.12
CA LEU A 53 6.40 -11.32 -12.44
C LEU A 53 7.52 -11.09 -13.46
N ILE A 54 8.64 -10.51 -13.02
CA ILE A 54 9.83 -10.31 -13.87
C ILE A 54 10.46 -11.66 -14.19
N SER A 55 10.65 -12.52 -13.18
CA SER A 55 11.20 -13.86 -13.40
C SER A 55 10.33 -14.72 -14.32
N VAL A 56 9.00 -14.59 -14.24
CA VAL A 56 8.07 -15.26 -15.16
C VAL A 56 8.25 -14.73 -16.58
N TYR A 57 8.31 -13.41 -16.77
CA TYR A 57 8.53 -12.81 -18.08
C TYR A 57 9.88 -13.22 -18.70
N GLU A 58 10.95 -13.23 -17.92
CA GLU A 58 12.28 -13.63 -18.41
C GLU A 58 12.35 -15.10 -18.85
N LYS A 59 11.53 -15.96 -18.25
CA LYS A 59 11.51 -17.41 -18.53
C LYS A 59 10.52 -17.79 -19.62
N GLU A 60 9.33 -17.21 -19.60
CA GLU A 60 8.16 -17.65 -20.39
C GLU A 60 7.60 -16.54 -21.29
N GLY A 61 8.17 -15.33 -21.24
CA GLY A 61 7.78 -14.19 -22.05
C GLY A 61 6.37 -13.70 -21.75
N GLU A 62 5.71 -13.17 -22.78
CA GLU A 62 4.35 -12.63 -22.69
C GLU A 62 3.31 -13.68 -22.25
N GLU A 63 3.42 -14.92 -22.73
CA GLU A 63 2.49 -15.99 -22.35
C GLU A 63 2.52 -16.28 -20.85
N GLY A 64 3.73 -16.29 -20.25
CA GLY A 64 3.90 -16.44 -18.80
C GLY A 64 3.24 -15.31 -18.02
N VAL A 65 3.40 -14.06 -18.48
CA VAL A 65 2.75 -12.89 -17.86
C VAL A 65 1.23 -13.01 -17.92
N LEU A 66 0.67 -13.42 -19.05
CA LEU A 66 -0.78 -13.59 -19.20
C LEU A 66 -1.34 -14.70 -18.31
N SER A 67 -0.63 -15.84 -18.23
CA SER A 67 -0.98 -16.96 -17.35
C SER A 67 -0.96 -16.53 -15.87
N PHE A 68 0.12 -15.84 -15.46
CA PHE A 68 0.24 -15.28 -14.12
C PHE A 68 -0.89 -14.29 -13.82
N ALA A 69 -1.24 -13.46 -14.81
CA ALA A 69 -2.27 -12.45 -14.64
C ALA A 69 -3.65 -13.09 -14.43
N GLN A 70 -3.98 -14.14 -15.17
CA GLN A 70 -5.21 -14.90 -14.99
C GLN A 70 -5.27 -15.59 -13.62
N GLU A 71 -4.16 -16.21 -13.18
CA GLU A 71 -4.13 -16.96 -11.92
C GLU A 71 -4.17 -16.05 -10.69
N LYS A 72 -3.42 -14.94 -10.72
CA LYS A 72 -3.13 -14.14 -9.50
C LYS A 72 -3.69 -12.73 -9.56
N ILE A 73 -3.56 -12.05 -10.70
CA ILE A 73 -3.91 -10.63 -10.84
C ILE A 73 -5.42 -10.44 -10.96
N GLU A 74 -6.12 -11.28 -11.73
CA GLU A 74 -7.54 -11.13 -12.06
C GLU A 74 -8.43 -11.02 -10.81
N SER A 75 -8.12 -11.80 -9.77
CA SER A 75 -8.81 -11.75 -8.47
C SER A 75 -8.74 -10.40 -7.76
N SER A 76 -7.76 -9.56 -8.12
CA SER A 76 -7.55 -8.21 -7.58
C SER A 76 -8.18 -7.12 -8.43
N LEU A 77 -8.78 -7.47 -9.57
CA LEU A 77 -9.45 -6.53 -10.47
C LEU A 77 -10.96 -6.49 -10.20
N TYR A 78 -11.59 -5.34 -10.41
CA TYR A 78 -13.05 -5.25 -10.49
C TYR A 78 -13.53 -6.01 -11.72
N ASN A 79 -14.70 -6.66 -11.61
CA ASN A 79 -15.34 -7.38 -12.71
C ASN A 79 -14.39 -8.29 -13.51
N ASP A 80 -13.46 -8.95 -12.81
CA ASP A 80 -12.48 -9.88 -13.40
C ASP A 80 -11.72 -9.28 -14.59
N GLY A 81 -11.40 -7.98 -14.51
CA GLY A 81 -10.66 -7.25 -15.55
C GLY A 81 -11.48 -6.88 -16.79
N GLN A 82 -12.77 -7.23 -16.85
CA GLN A 82 -13.63 -6.98 -18.01
C GLN A 82 -14.03 -5.51 -18.14
N SER A 83 -14.26 -4.83 -17.02
CA SER A 83 -14.61 -3.42 -17.00
C SER A 83 -14.19 -2.75 -15.69
N PRO A 84 -13.78 -1.47 -15.75
CA PRO A 84 -13.46 -0.71 -14.55
C PRO A 84 -14.73 -0.36 -13.78
N GLN A 85 -14.58 -0.06 -12.50
CA GLN A 85 -15.64 0.40 -11.62
C GLN A 85 -15.50 1.90 -11.36
N LEU A 86 -16.62 2.64 -11.37
CA LEU A 86 -16.65 4.02 -10.90
C LEU A 86 -16.44 4.05 -9.38
N ILE A 87 -15.37 4.68 -8.95
CA ILE A 87 -15.04 4.87 -7.54
C ILE A 87 -15.64 6.18 -7.08
N LYS A 88 -16.54 6.09 -6.08
CA LYS A 88 -17.18 7.26 -5.48
C LYS A 88 -16.44 7.69 -4.22
N PHE A 89 -16.72 8.91 -3.77
CA PHE A 89 -16.14 9.42 -2.52
C PHE A 89 -16.44 8.50 -1.33
N ALA A 90 -17.64 7.92 -1.26
CA ALA A 90 -18.01 6.97 -0.21
C ALA A 90 -17.14 5.69 -0.19
N ASP A 91 -16.72 5.21 -1.36
CA ASP A 91 -15.84 4.03 -1.47
C ASP A 91 -14.42 4.37 -0.98
N TYR A 92 -13.91 5.54 -1.38
CA TYR A 92 -12.63 6.06 -0.92
C TYR A 92 -12.59 6.24 0.61
N VAL A 93 -13.61 6.88 1.19
CA VAL A 93 -13.70 7.06 2.65
C VAL A 93 -13.74 5.72 3.38
N ARG A 94 -14.47 4.73 2.84
CA ARG A 94 -14.50 3.38 3.44
C ARG A 94 -13.13 2.72 3.40
N TRP A 95 -12.45 2.79 2.26
CA TRP A 95 -11.11 2.24 2.09
C TRP A 95 -10.10 2.92 3.03
N LYS A 96 -10.05 4.26 3.04
CA LYS A 96 -9.11 5.03 3.87
C LYS A 96 -9.33 4.78 5.36
N LYS A 97 -10.57 4.63 5.82
CA LYS A 97 -10.87 4.20 7.20
C LYS A 97 -10.36 2.79 7.51
N SER A 98 -10.53 1.83 6.59
CA SER A 98 -10.00 0.46 6.75
C SER A 98 -8.48 0.48 6.89
N VAL A 99 -7.83 1.25 6.02
CA VAL A 99 -6.38 1.47 6.02
C VAL A 99 -5.90 2.09 7.32
N ASN A 100 -6.55 3.14 7.82
CA ASN A 100 -6.17 3.78 9.09
C ASN A 100 -6.29 2.81 10.27
N ILE A 101 -7.32 1.97 10.30
CA ILE A 101 -7.49 0.91 11.32
C ILE A 101 -6.34 -0.10 11.24
N GLU A 102 -5.99 -0.57 10.04
CA GLU A 102 -4.89 -1.52 9.83
C GLU A 102 -3.53 -0.95 10.28
N PHE A 103 -3.33 0.35 10.13
CA PHE A 103 -2.11 1.04 10.56
C PHE A 103 -2.09 1.49 12.02
N GLY A 104 -3.18 1.26 12.77
CA GLY A 104 -3.31 1.75 14.14
C GLY A 104 -3.39 3.28 14.23
N ILE A 105 -3.74 3.95 13.13
CA ILE A 105 -3.92 5.40 13.07
C ILE A 105 -5.32 5.70 13.62
N SER A 106 -5.37 6.06 14.90
CA SER A 106 -6.58 6.52 15.59
C SER A 106 -6.70 8.05 15.54
N ASP A 107 -6.46 8.66 14.39
CA ASP A 107 -6.72 10.10 14.26
C ASP A 107 -8.23 10.32 14.17
N GLU A 108 -8.85 10.56 15.33
CA GLU A 108 -10.26 10.97 15.48
C GLU A 108 -10.59 12.30 14.76
N LYS A 109 -9.58 12.95 14.16
CA LYS A 109 -9.67 14.29 13.55
C LYS A 109 -9.61 14.30 12.02
N GLU A 110 -9.48 13.16 11.34
CA GLU A 110 -9.67 13.12 9.89
C GLU A 110 -11.14 13.34 9.52
N ASP A 111 -11.49 14.62 9.37
CA ASP A 111 -12.77 15.07 8.82
C ASP A 111 -12.78 14.73 7.33
N PHE A 112 -13.35 13.56 6.99
CA PHE A 112 -13.60 13.10 5.63
C PHE A 112 -14.67 13.96 4.95
N ASN A 113 -14.29 15.20 4.69
CA ASN A 113 -15.12 16.20 4.05
C ASN A 113 -14.77 16.24 2.57
N GLU A 114 -15.73 15.88 1.72
CA GLU A 114 -15.58 15.89 0.27
C GLU A 114 -15.11 17.25 -0.26
N ALA A 115 -15.55 18.36 0.36
CA ALA A 115 -15.16 19.71 -0.04
C ALA A 115 -13.72 20.09 0.34
N LYS A 116 -13.09 19.36 1.27
CA LYS A 116 -11.68 19.52 1.65
C LYS A 116 -10.78 18.44 1.03
N SER A 117 -11.38 17.39 0.50
CA SER A 117 -10.66 16.28 -0.13
C SER A 117 -10.26 16.66 -1.55
N SER A 118 -9.06 16.26 -1.95
CA SER A 118 -8.62 16.30 -3.35
C SER A 118 -9.21 15.16 -4.19
N PHE A 119 -9.97 14.26 -3.58
CA PHE A 119 -10.58 13.12 -4.25
C PHE A 119 -11.52 13.57 -5.38
N ARG A 120 -11.43 12.87 -6.51
CA ARG A 120 -12.37 13.00 -7.62
C ARG A 120 -12.87 11.63 -7.99
N GLU A 121 -14.16 11.53 -8.31
CA GLU A 121 -14.70 10.29 -8.87
C GLU A 121 -13.95 9.93 -10.15
N HIS A 122 -13.54 8.68 -10.24
CA HIS A 122 -12.75 8.16 -11.35
C HIS A 122 -13.07 6.68 -11.54
N GLU A 123 -12.79 6.19 -12.73
CA GLU A 123 -12.86 4.76 -13.00
C GLU A 123 -11.56 4.09 -12.54
N ALA A 124 -11.68 2.95 -11.85
CA ALA A 124 -10.54 2.13 -11.47
C ALA A 124 -10.80 0.66 -11.84
N GLN A 125 -9.77 -0.02 -12.33
CA GLN A 125 -9.81 -1.45 -12.60
C GLN A 125 -9.26 -2.25 -11.41
N TRP A 126 -8.27 -1.72 -10.69
CA TRP A 126 -7.72 -2.38 -9.50
C TRP A 126 -8.60 -2.11 -8.27
N ARG A 127 -8.91 -3.17 -7.52
CA ARG A 127 -9.75 -3.05 -6.31
C ARG A 127 -9.07 -2.22 -5.24
N LEU A 128 -9.81 -1.26 -4.65
CA LEU A 128 -9.28 -0.39 -3.58
C LEU A 128 -8.64 -1.19 -2.43
N ASN A 129 -9.32 -2.23 -1.94
CA ASN A 129 -8.84 -3.08 -0.85
C ASN A 129 -7.72 -4.07 -1.25
N LYS A 130 -7.23 -4.00 -2.48
CA LYS A 130 -6.10 -4.79 -2.98
C LYS A 130 -4.92 -3.90 -3.37
N ARG A 131 -5.02 -2.58 -3.18
CA ARG A 131 -3.95 -1.62 -3.45
C ARG A 131 -2.82 -1.77 -2.45
N GLY A 132 -1.66 -1.22 -2.80
CA GLY A 132 -0.53 -1.08 -1.88
C GLY A 132 -0.85 -0.20 -0.69
N VAL A 133 0.08 -0.18 0.25
CA VAL A 133 -0.02 0.58 1.51
C VAL A 133 -0.18 2.08 1.25
N GLU A 134 0.42 2.58 0.17
CA GLU A 134 0.39 3.99 -0.22
C GLU A 134 -0.66 4.23 -1.32
N GLY A 135 -1.55 3.26 -1.59
CA GLY A 135 -2.60 3.38 -2.59
C GLY A 135 -2.15 3.07 -4.02
N GLU A 136 -0.94 2.54 -4.20
CA GLU A 136 -0.41 2.12 -5.50
C GLU A 136 -1.13 0.87 -6.05
N THR A 137 -1.01 0.68 -7.36
CA THR A 137 -1.40 -0.55 -8.05
C THR A 137 -0.16 -1.26 -8.58
N LEU A 138 -0.34 -2.48 -9.08
CA LEU A 138 0.74 -3.22 -9.72
C LEU A 138 1.41 -2.43 -10.86
N ILE A 139 0.61 -1.72 -11.66
CA ILE A 139 1.11 -0.91 -12.78
C ILE A 139 1.95 0.27 -12.28
N HIS A 140 1.51 0.97 -11.24
CA HIS A 140 2.29 2.05 -10.64
C HIS A 140 3.70 1.55 -10.25
N LEU A 141 3.77 0.43 -9.53
CA LEU A 141 5.05 -0.14 -9.09
C LEU A 141 5.95 -0.56 -10.26
N LEU A 142 5.37 -1.17 -11.30
CA LEU A 142 6.13 -1.56 -12.51
C LEU A 142 6.69 -0.33 -13.22
N LEU A 143 5.91 0.74 -13.35
CA LEU A 143 6.35 1.95 -14.04
C LEU A 143 7.40 2.75 -13.23
N THR A 144 7.36 2.67 -11.89
CA THR A 144 8.38 3.28 -11.02
C THR A 144 9.76 2.63 -11.14
N ARG A 145 9.86 1.37 -11.59
CA ARG A 145 11.14 0.64 -11.69
C ARG A 145 12.11 1.19 -12.74
N GLU A 146 11.64 2.00 -13.71
CA GLU A 146 12.41 2.51 -14.85
C GLU A 146 13.18 1.43 -15.66
N GLU A 147 12.83 0.15 -15.50
CA GLU A 147 13.43 -0.98 -16.23
C GLU A 147 12.62 -1.30 -17.49
N PRO A 148 13.26 -1.53 -18.65
CA PRO A 148 12.55 -1.85 -19.89
C PRO A 148 11.63 -3.07 -19.76
N VAL A 149 12.05 -4.08 -19.00
CA VAL A 149 11.25 -5.28 -18.74
C VAL A 149 9.96 -4.94 -17.99
N CYS A 150 10.01 -4.05 -17.00
CA CYS A 150 8.82 -3.64 -16.26
C CYS A 150 7.84 -2.85 -17.14
N GLN A 151 8.35 -2.00 -18.02
CA GLN A 151 7.51 -1.26 -18.99
C GLN A 151 6.81 -2.22 -19.94
N GLU A 152 7.51 -3.25 -20.41
CA GLU A 152 6.95 -4.25 -21.32
C GLU A 152 5.89 -5.12 -20.64
N ILE A 153 6.13 -5.54 -19.40
CA ILE A 153 5.13 -6.25 -18.59
C ILE A 153 3.90 -5.36 -18.37
N ALA A 154 4.08 -4.08 -18.02
CA ALA A 154 2.97 -3.15 -17.85
C ALA A 154 2.16 -3.00 -19.15
N ARG A 155 2.83 -2.89 -20.31
CA ARG A 155 2.20 -2.86 -21.64
C ARG A 155 1.34 -4.10 -21.88
N ILE A 156 1.87 -5.29 -21.61
CA ILE A 156 1.15 -6.57 -21.77
C ILE A 156 -0.12 -6.58 -20.90
N LEU A 157 0.02 -6.21 -19.61
CA LEU A 157 -1.10 -6.19 -18.67
C LEU A 157 -2.18 -5.19 -19.07
N ILE A 158 -1.80 -3.99 -19.53
CA ILE A 158 -2.74 -2.97 -19.99
C ILE A 158 -3.45 -3.43 -21.27
N ASN A 159 -2.75 -4.07 -22.20
CA ASN A 159 -3.39 -4.63 -23.40
C ASN A 159 -4.42 -5.71 -23.05
N LYS A 160 -4.11 -6.54 -22.04
CA LYS A 160 -5.03 -7.58 -21.57
C LYS A 160 -6.21 -7.01 -20.77
N TYR A 161 -5.96 -6.01 -19.93
CA TYR A 161 -6.95 -5.36 -19.07
C TYR A 161 -6.89 -3.83 -19.25
N PRO A 162 -7.53 -3.29 -20.30
CA PRO A 162 -7.41 -1.87 -20.66
C PRO A 162 -7.83 -0.90 -19.56
N GLY A 163 -8.72 -1.32 -18.64
CA GLY A 163 -9.13 -0.50 -17.51
C GLY A 163 -7.98 -0.16 -16.54
N LEU A 164 -6.90 -0.95 -16.51
CA LEU A 164 -5.74 -0.66 -15.67
C LEU A 164 -5.08 0.69 -15.98
N ALA A 165 -5.21 1.17 -17.22
CA ALA A 165 -4.73 2.50 -17.62
C ALA A 165 -5.54 3.66 -17.00
N LYS A 166 -6.71 3.38 -16.40
CA LYS A 166 -7.53 4.37 -15.70
C LYS A 166 -7.23 4.46 -14.21
N ASP A 167 -6.47 3.50 -13.67
CA ASP A 167 -6.12 3.51 -12.24
C ASP A 167 -5.24 4.71 -11.91
N ILE A 168 -5.66 5.49 -10.92
CA ILE A 168 -4.88 6.61 -10.38
C ILE A 168 -4.14 6.20 -9.10
N TYR A 169 -3.07 6.90 -8.75
CA TYR A 169 -2.41 6.74 -7.45
C TYR A 169 -3.25 7.42 -6.35
N LEU A 170 -3.38 6.80 -5.17
CA LEU A 170 -4.23 7.30 -4.07
C LEU A 170 -3.47 7.84 -2.85
N GLY A 171 -2.15 7.75 -2.82
CA GLY A 171 -1.34 8.32 -1.75
C GLY A 171 -1.23 9.84 -1.84
N GLU A 172 -1.02 10.47 -0.70
CA GLU A 172 -1.11 11.94 -0.55
C GLU A 172 0.06 12.70 -1.18
N ASP A 173 1.16 12.01 -1.50
CA ASP A 173 2.43 12.63 -1.92
C ASP A 173 2.73 12.54 -3.42
N LEU A 174 1.98 11.75 -4.20
CA LEU A 174 2.25 11.56 -5.64
C LEU A 174 0.96 11.57 -6.45
N PHE A 175 0.62 12.75 -6.96
CA PHE A 175 -0.47 12.95 -7.92
C PHE A 175 -0.01 12.54 -9.31
N GLY A 176 -0.51 11.40 -9.80
CA GLY A 176 -0.34 10.91 -11.16
C GLY A 176 -1.61 10.19 -11.60
#